data_AF-A0A2T7TUG0-F1
#
_entry.id   AF-A0A2T7TUG0-F1
#
_cell.length_a   1.000
_cell.length_b   1.000
_cell.length_c   1.000
_cell.angle_alpha   90.00
_cell.angle_beta   90.00
_cell.angle_gamma   90.00
#
_symmetry.space_group_name_H-M   'P 1'
#
loop_
_entity.id
_entity.type
_entity.pdbx_description
1 polymer ?
#
loop_
_entity_poly.entity_id
_entity_poly.type
_entity_poly.pdbx_seq_one_letter_code
_entity_poly.pdbx_strand_id
1 'polypeptide(L)'
;MSEFQGRHPTLQEVANIPPQKWLTVPGIGQTLLTELEAIIQAHQGWIKSNISAGSTDAELVDQLDRLQRDLERLRRELRSVINNIRRKQSDPDSSDQP
;
A
#
# COMPACT_ATOMS: atom_id res chain seq x y z
N MET A 1 -26.96 -12.35 -5.70
CA MET A 1 -25.58 -11.97 -5.35
C MET A 1 -24.96 -11.27 -6.55
N SER A 2 -24.99 -9.94 -6.58
CA SER A 2 -24.13 -9.13 -7.46
C SER A 2 -24.31 -7.67 -7.08
N GLU A 3 -24.06 -7.35 -5.81
CA GLU A 3 -24.05 -5.95 -5.35
C GLU A 3 -22.99 -5.12 -6.10
N PHE A 4 -21.97 -5.79 -6.66
CA PHE A 4 -20.90 -5.15 -7.42
C PHE A 4 -20.68 -5.76 -8.82
N GLN A 5 -21.66 -6.49 -9.37
CA GLN A 5 -21.60 -7.02 -10.74
C GLN A 5 -20.30 -7.79 -11.10
N GLY A 6 -19.66 -8.42 -10.12
CA GLY A 6 -18.38 -9.12 -10.30
C GLY A 6 -17.13 -8.23 -10.37
N ARG A 7 -17.25 -6.93 -10.11
CA ARG A 7 -16.13 -5.99 -9.97
C ARG A 7 -15.69 -5.91 -8.51
N HIS A 8 -14.42 -5.57 -8.30
CA HIS A 8 -13.92 -5.19 -6.99
C HIS A 8 -14.41 -3.78 -6.67
N PRO A 9 -15.26 -3.60 -5.64
CA PRO A 9 -15.75 -2.27 -5.28
C PRO A 9 -14.64 -1.40 -4.72
N THR A 10 -14.75 -0.10 -4.96
CA THR A 10 -13.91 0.88 -4.27
C THR A 10 -14.35 1.00 -2.81
N LEU A 11 -13.44 1.42 -1.92
CA LEU A 11 -13.78 1.61 -0.51
C LEU A 11 -14.87 2.67 -0.32
N GLN A 12 -14.94 3.67 -1.22
CA GLN A 12 -15.99 4.68 -1.18
C GLN A 12 -17.38 4.09 -1.49
N GLU A 13 -17.47 3.16 -2.44
CA GLU A 13 -18.72 2.42 -2.72
C GLU A 13 -19.14 1.55 -1.54
N VAL A 14 -18.19 0.88 -0.91
CA VAL A 14 -18.42 0.07 0.32
C VAL A 14 -18.89 0.95 1.48
N ALA A 15 -18.28 2.13 1.67
CA ALA A 15 -18.63 3.07 2.73
C ALA A 15 -19.99 3.74 2.54
N ASN A 16 -20.50 3.80 1.30
CA ASN A 16 -21.82 4.37 1.02
C ASN A 16 -22.97 3.41 1.33
N ILE A 17 -22.69 2.12 1.57
CA ILE A 17 -23.70 1.14 1.92
C ILE A 17 -24.04 1.30 3.41
N PRO A 18 -25.31 1.54 3.77
CA PRO A 18 -25.68 1.76 5.16
C PRO A 18 -25.44 0.49 6.00
N PRO A 19 -25.03 0.62 7.27
CA PRO A 19 -24.71 -0.51 8.15
C PRO A 19 -25.81 -1.56 8.24
N GLN A 20 -27.07 -1.13 8.21
CA GLN A 20 -28.25 -2.01 8.21
C GLN A 20 -28.29 -2.95 7.00
N LYS A 21 -27.79 -2.52 5.83
CA LYS A 21 -27.73 -3.37 4.64
C LYS A 21 -26.63 -4.42 4.77
N TRP A 22 -25.49 -4.07 5.37
CA TRP A 22 -24.43 -5.04 5.67
C TRP A 22 -24.91 -6.18 6.56
N LEU A 23 -25.74 -5.89 7.57
CA LEU A 23 -26.32 -6.92 8.45
C LEU A 23 -27.32 -7.85 7.75
N THR A 24 -27.79 -7.51 6.55
CA THR A 24 -28.65 -8.40 5.75
C THR A 24 -27.84 -9.39 4.90
N VAL A 25 -26.53 -9.20 4.80
CA VAL A 25 -25.64 -10.07 4.02
C VAL A 25 -25.28 -11.31 4.84
N PRO A 26 -25.51 -12.52 4.32
CA PRO A 26 -25.16 -13.74 5.03
C PRO A 26 -23.65 -13.80 5.29
N GLY A 27 -23.27 -13.98 6.57
CA GLY A 27 -21.87 -14.02 7.01
C GLY A 27 -21.33 -12.69 7.52
N ILE A 28 -22.09 -11.59 7.44
CA ILE A 28 -21.69 -10.29 7.99
C ILE A 28 -22.45 -10.02 9.27
N GLY A 29 -21.80 -10.31 10.40
CA GLY A 29 -22.31 -9.98 11.73
C GLY A 29 -21.84 -8.60 12.21
N GLN A 30 -22.35 -8.19 13.38
CA GLN A 30 -22.02 -6.90 14.00
C GLN A 30 -20.51 -6.71 14.20
N THR A 31 -19.76 -7.76 14.53
CA THR A 31 -18.30 -7.70 14.70
C THR A 31 -17.60 -7.31 13.41
N LEU A 32 -17.93 -7.98 12.30
CA LEU A 32 -17.32 -7.74 11.00
C LEU A 32 -17.69 -6.36 10.45
N LEU A 33 -18.92 -5.91 10.73
CA LEU A 33 -19.35 -4.56 10.41
C LEU A 33 -18.52 -3.50 11.16
N THR A 34 -18.28 -3.69 12.47
CA THR A 34 -17.43 -2.78 13.25
C THR A 34 -16.00 -2.74 12.70
N GLU A 35 -15.44 -3.88 12.31
CA GLU A 35 -14.12 -3.94 11.67
C GLU A 35 -14.10 -3.20 10.32
N LEU A 36 -15.15 -3.37 9.50
CA LEU A 36 -15.31 -2.67 8.24
C LEU A 36 -15.38 -1.15 8.45
N GLU A 37 -16.16 -0.71 9.43
CA GLU A 37 -16.26 0.71 9.80
C GLU A 37 -14.92 1.26 10.29
N ALA A 38 -14.16 0.50 11.09
CA ALA A 38 -12.83 0.90 11.53
C ALA A 38 -11.87 1.09 10.34
N ILE A 39 -11.91 0.19 9.36
CA ILE A 39 -11.10 0.29 8.13
C ILE A 39 -11.51 1.53 7.31
N ILE A 40 -12.81 1.76 7.14
CA ILE A 40 -13.35 2.92 6.43
C ILE A 40 -12.91 4.22 7.12
N GLN A 41 -13.03 4.30 8.46
CA GLN A 41 -12.64 5.48 9.22
C GLN A 41 -11.13 5.73 9.18
N ALA A 42 -10.30 4.68 9.29
CA ALA A 42 -8.85 4.82 9.16
C ALA A 42 -8.45 5.36 7.78
N HIS A 43 -9.07 4.85 6.72
CA HIS A 43 -8.82 5.35 5.37
C HIS A 43 -9.34 6.79 5.17
N GLN A 44 -10.51 7.12 5.69
CA GLN A 44 -11.02 8.49 5.64
C GLN A 44 -10.16 9.46 6.45
N GLY A 45 -9.62 9.02 7.60
CA GLY A 45 -8.66 9.79 8.40
C GLY A 45 -7.38 10.07 7.61
N TRP A 46 -6.86 9.06 6.91
CA TRP A 46 -5.70 9.21 6.04
C TRP A 46 -5.96 10.12 4.82
N ILE A 47 -7.11 9.96 4.15
CA ILE A 47 -7.50 10.86 3.06
C ILE A 47 -7.66 12.28 3.59
N LYS A 48 -8.38 12.48 4.70
CA LYS A 48 -8.62 13.81 5.27
C LYS A 48 -7.32 14.44 5.76
N SER A 49 -6.36 13.70 6.31
CA SER A 49 -5.05 14.26 6.65
C SER A 49 -4.28 14.69 5.39
N ASN A 50 -4.43 13.94 4.30
CA ASN A 50 -3.72 14.21 3.05
C ASN A 50 -4.40 15.30 2.19
N ILE A 51 -5.71 15.50 2.34
CA ILE A 51 -6.50 16.55 1.66
C ILE A 51 -6.57 17.83 2.52
N SER A 52 -6.61 17.72 3.85
CA SER A 52 -6.62 18.88 4.77
C SER A 52 -5.27 19.58 4.82
N ALA A 53 -4.18 18.87 4.56
CA ALA A 53 -2.98 19.49 4.02
C ALA A 53 -3.29 19.76 2.55
N GLY A 54 -3.93 20.90 2.26
CA GLY A 54 -4.41 21.25 0.93
C GLY A 54 -3.27 21.24 -0.07
N SER A 55 -2.98 20.06 -0.62
CA SER A 55 -1.87 19.83 -1.51
C SER A 55 -2.26 20.48 -2.81
N THR A 56 -1.77 21.69 -3.00
CA THR A 56 -1.84 22.36 -4.30
C THR A 56 -1.26 21.42 -5.36
N ASP A 57 -1.67 21.55 -6.62
CA ASP A 57 -1.17 20.71 -7.72
C ASP A 57 0.37 20.62 -7.72
N ALA A 58 1.03 21.71 -7.33
CA ALA A 58 2.48 21.78 -7.12
C ALA A 58 3.02 20.84 -6.04
N GLU A 59 2.32 20.66 -4.92
CA GLU A 59 2.71 19.75 -3.84
C GLU A 59 2.51 18.28 -4.22
N LEU A 60 1.48 17.98 -5.02
CA LEU A 60 1.30 16.64 -5.59
C LEU A 60 2.46 16.30 -6.54
N VAL A 61 2.90 17.27 -7.34
CA VAL A 61 4.07 17.11 -8.22
C VAL A 61 5.36 16.96 -7.41
N ASP A 62 5.57 17.74 -6.35
CA ASP A 62 6.75 17.60 -5.46
C ASP A 62 6.78 16.23 -4.79
N GLN A 63 5.62 15.77 -4.29
CA GLN A 63 5.48 14.47 -3.66
C GLN A 63 5.76 13.33 -4.66
N LEU A 64 5.28 13.45 -5.89
CA LEU A 64 5.53 12.46 -6.95
C LEU A 64 7.02 12.40 -7.30
N ASP A 65 7.68 13.55 -7.43
CA ASP A 65 9.12 13.61 -7.72
C ASP A 65 9.94 13.02 -6.56
N ARG A 66 9.61 13.34 -5.30
CA ARG A 66 10.20 12.69 -4.12
C ARG A 66 10.08 11.17 -4.18
N LEU A 67 8.89 10.65 -4.49
CA LEU A 67 8.64 9.22 -4.55
C LEU A 67 9.44 8.54 -5.68
N GLN A 68 9.57 9.21 -6.83
CA GLN A 68 10.40 8.74 -7.93
C GLN A 68 11.88 8.68 -7.54
N ARG A 69 12.42 9.72 -6.89
CA ARG A 69 13.81 9.75 -6.40
C ARG A 69 14.08 8.62 -5.41
N ASP A 70 13.13 8.34 -4.52
CA ASP A 70 13.25 7.24 -3.54
C ASP A 70 13.26 5.87 -4.22
N LEU A 71 12.41 5.65 -5.21
CA LEU A 71 12.42 4.41 -6.00
C LEU A 71 13.75 4.22 -6.75
N GLU A 72 14.28 5.27 -7.35
CA GLU A 72 15.58 5.19 -8.02
C GLU A 72 16.72 4.90 -7.05
N ARG A 73 16.68 5.50 -5.85
CA ARG A 73 17.65 5.26 -4.79
C ARG A 73 17.60 3.80 -4.35
N LEU A 74 16.41 3.28 -4.04
CA LEU A 74 16.23 1.89 -3.66
C LEU A 74 16.73 0.93 -4.75
N ARG A 75 16.45 1.25 -6.02
CA ARG A 75 16.96 0.47 -7.16
C ARG A 75 18.48 0.50 -7.26
N ARG A 76 19.13 1.63 -6.98
CA ARG A 76 20.61 1.73 -6.90
C ARG A 76 21.16 0.91 -5.74
N GLU A 77 20.55 1.00 -4.56
CA GLU A 77 20.96 0.23 -3.38
C GLU A 77 20.84 -1.28 -3.61
N LEU A 78 19.71 -1.75 -4.14
CA LEU A 78 19.52 -3.17 -4.48
C LEU A 78 20.56 -3.66 -5.48
N ARG A 79 20.86 -2.90 -6.53
CA ARG A 79 21.94 -3.24 -7.47
C ARG A 79 23.30 -3.30 -6.79
N SER A 80 23.58 -2.37 -5.88
CA SER A 80 24.83 -2.36 -5.11
C SER A 80 24.95 -3.62 -4.24
N VAL A 81 23.89 -3.98 -3.52
CA VAL A 81 23.83 -5.20 -2.70
C VAL A 81 24.04 -6.44 -3.55
N ILE A 82 23.34 -6.57 -4.69
CA ILE A 82 23.49 -7.71 -5.61
C ILE A 82 24.93 -7.80 -6.13
N ASN A 83 25.52 -6.68 -6.55
CA ASN A 83 26.90 -6.64 -7.04
C ASN A 83 27.93 -6.95 -5.94
N ASN A 84 27.65 -6.57 -4.70
CA ASN A 84 28.49 -6.90 -3.55
C ASN A 84 28.42 -8.39 -3.22
N ILE A 85 27.22 -8.98 -3.22
CA ILE A 85 27.04 -10.43 -3.04
C ILE A 85 27.78 -11.21 -4.14
N ARG A 86 27.66 -10.78 -5.40
CA ARG A 86 28.36 -11.43 -6.52
C ARG A 86 29.88 -11.34 -6.39
N ARG A 87 30.41 -10.19 -5.98
CA ARG A 87 31.85 -10.02 -5.72
C ARG A 87 32.32 -10.90 -4.56
N LYS A 88 31.56 -10.97 -3.47
CA LYS A 88 31.87 -11.83 -2.31
C LYS A 88 31.82 -13.33 -2.64
N GLN A 89 31.03 -13.75 -3.62
CA GLN A 89 31.00 -15.13 -4.13
C GLN A 89 32.13 -15.44 -5.15
N SER A 90 32.80 -14.41 -5.67
CA SER A 90 33.94 -14.59 -6.59
C SER A 90 35.28 -14.67 -5.84
N ASP A 91 35.25 -14.58 -4.50
CA ASP A 91 36.39 -14.68 -3.59
C ASP A 91 36.36 -15.96 -2.68
N PRO A 92 36.21 -17.18 -3.23
CA PRO A 92 36.59 -18.40 -2.53
C PRO A 92 37.68 -19.14 -3.31
N ASP A 93 38.86 -18.54 -3.50
CA ASP A 93 40.03 -19.26 -4.01
C ASP A 93 41.34 -18.58 -3.59
N SER A 94 41.65 -18.64 -2.29
CA SER A 94 43.04 -18.51 -1.82
C SER A 94 43.13 -19.02 -0.40
N SER A 95 43.21 -20.33 -0.27
CA SER A 95 44.18 -21.01 0.59
C SER A 95 43.90 -22.50 0.50
N ASP A 96 44.40 -23.13 -0.57
CA ASP A 96 44.78 -24.52 -0.53
C ASP A 96 46.31 -24.60 -0.58
N GLN A 97 46.86 -25.27 0.44
CA GLN A 97 48.18 -25.90 0.54
C GLN A 97 49.45 -25.03 0.69
N PRO A 98 50.56 -25.64 1.19
CA PRO A 98 50.79 -27.06 1.55
C PRO A 98 51.07 -27.33 3.03
#